data_AF-A0A527ZBH5-F1
#
_entry.id   AF-A0A527ZBH5-F1
#
_cell.length_a   1.000
_cell.length_b   1.000
_cell.length_c   1.000
_cell.angle_alpha   90.00
_cell.angle_beta   90.00
_cell.angle_gamma   90.00
#
_symmetry.space_group_name_H-M   'P 1'
#
loop_
_entity.id
_entity.type
_entity.pdbx_description
1 polymer ?
#
loop_
_entity_poly.entity_id
_entity_poly.type
_entity_poly.pdbx_seq_one_letter_code
_entity_poly.pdbx_strand_id
1 'polypeptide(L)'
;MARARLLRGLLPAMSLVLVLLAIAWLNPRAISYFGFSLMLNLAIPIALATIAQMFVIAGNELDLSIGTFVGFVGCVTATWLKDAPLVGVLILLGSIGV
;
A
#
# COMPACT_ATOMS: atom_id res chain seq x y z
N MET A 1 -15.81 -24.48 -17.27
CA MET A 1 -15.23 -24.15 -15.94
C MET A 1 -13.89 -23.39 -16.01
N ALA A 2 -12.99 -23.66 -16.98
CA ALA A 2 -11.69 -22.97 -17.09
C ALA A 2 -11.76 -21.45 -17.35
N ARG A 3 -12.70 -20.98 -18.19
CA ARG A 3 -12.88 -19.54 -18.50
C ARG A 3 -13.27 -18.71 -17.28
N ALA A 4 -14.10 -19.23 -16.38
CA ALA A 4 -14.50 -18.53 -15.16
C ALA A 4 -13.34 -18.37 -14.16
N ARG A 5 -12.40 -19.34 -14.11
CA ARG A 5 -11.17 -19.21 -13.30
C ARG A 5 -10.20 -18.19 -13.89
N LEU A 6 -10.04 -18.15 -15.21
CA LEU A 6 -9.24 -17.13 -15.89
C LEU A 6 -9.82 -15.73 -15.67
N LEU A 7 -11.13 -15.57 -15.82
CA LEU A 7 -11.80 -14.30 -15.54
C LEU A 7 -11.63 -13.88 -14.08
N ARG A 8 -11.74 -14.80 -13.11
CA ARG A 8 -11.51 -14.52 -11.68
C ARG A 8 -10.06 -14.15 -11.35
N GLY A 9 -9.08 -14.77 -12.03
CA GLY A 9 -7.66 -14.42 -11.89
C GLY A 9 -7.30 -13.07 -12.54
N LEU A 10 -8.10 -12.62 -13.51
CA LEU A 10 -7.98 -11.30 -14.15
C LEU A 10 -8.68 -10.18 -13.37
N LEU A 11 -9.59 -10.50 -12.44
CA LEU A 11 -10.30 -9.49 -11.63
C LEU A 11 -9.36 -8.53 -10.87
N PRO A 12 -8.27 -8.98 -10.22
CA PRO A 12 -7.36 -8.07 -9.52
C PRO A 12 -6.62 -7.14 -10.48
N ALA A 13 -6.19 -7.67 -11.63
CA ALA A 13 -5.52 -6.89 -12.66
C ALA A 13 -6.47 -5.84 -13.27
N MET A 14 -7.72 -6.23 -13.53
CA MET A 14 -8.75 -5.29 -13.99
C MET A 14 -9.08 -4.24 -12.94
N SER A 15 -9.18 -4.61 -11.66
CA SER A 15 -9.41 -3.68 -10.56
C SER A 15 -8.26 -2.68 -10.42
N LEU A 16 -7.01 -3.15 -10.50
CA LEU A 16 -5.83 -2.30 -10.50
C LEU A 16 -5.86 -1.28 -11.64
N VAL A 17 -6.15 -1.71 -12.87
CA VAL A 17 -6.24 -0.83 -14.05
C VAL A 17 -7.36 0.21 -13.89
N LEU A 18 -8.53 -0.20 -13.41
CA LEU A 18 -9.65 0.70 -13.16
C LEU A 18 -9.32 1.78 -12.12
N VAL A 19 -8.69 1.38 -11.02
CA VAL A 19 -8.31 2.31 -9.94
C VAL A 19 -7.22 3.28 -10.43
N LEU A 20 -6.22 2.80 -11.18
CA LEU A 20 -5.20 3.67 -11.78
C LEU A 20 -5.80 4.69 -12.75
N LEU A 21 -6.75 4.27 -13.60
CA LEU A 21 -7.46 5.19 -14.50
C LEU A 21 -8.30 6.21 -13.73
N ALA A 22 -8.98 5.80 -12.66
CA ALA A 22 -9.74 6.71 -11.80
C ALA A 22 -8.82 7.75 -11.10
N ILE A 23 -7.66 7.31 -10.59
CA ILE A 23 -6.66 8.20 -9.98
C ILE A 23 -6.10 9.18 -11.02
N ALA A 24 -5.82 8.71 -12.24
CA ALA A 24 -5.33 9.54 -13.34
C ALA A 24 -6.32 10.64 -13.73
N TRP A 25 -7.63 10.34 -13.70
CA TRP A 25 -8.70 11.29 -14.02
C TRP A 25 -8.93 12.33 -12.92
N LEU A 26 -8.89 11.92 -11.65
CA LEU A 26 -9.15 12.80 -10.51
C LEU A 26 -7.95 13.67 -10.15
N ASN A 27 -6.71 13.18 -10.31
CA ASN A 27 -5.51 13.92 -9.92
C ASN A 27 -4.34 13.69 -10.91
N PRO A 28 -4.20 14.52 -11.96
CA PRO A 28 -3.08 14.43 -12.90
C PRO A 28 -1.70 14.68 -12.23
N ARG A 29 -1.66 15.26 -11.03
CA ARG A 29 -0.44 15.43 -10.24
C ARG A 29 0.01 14.14 -9.51
N ALA A 30 -0.87 13.14 -9.36
CA ALA A 30 -0.54 11.86 -8.72
C ALA A 30 0.24 10.90 -9.63
N ILE A 31 0.19 11.10 -10.95
CA ILE A 31 1.00 10.38 -11.96
C ILE A 31 2.36 11.06 -12.24
N SER A 32 2.69 12.14 -11.52
CA SER A 32 4.04 12.72 -11.55
C SER A 32 5.09 11.64 -11.24
N TYR A 33 6.31 11.74 -11.82
CA TYR A 33 7.44 10.85 -11.54
C TYR A 33 7.66 10.59 -10.04
N PHE A 34 7.37 11.60 -9.22
CA PHE A 34 7.39 11.49 -7.76
C PHE A 34 6.32 10.54 -7.21
N GLY A 35 5.08 10.62 -7.68
CA GLY A 35 3.98 9.75 -7.25
C GLY A 35 4.17 8.29 -7.67
N PHE A 36 4.66 8.05 -8.88
CA PHE A 36 4.99 6.70 -9.34
C PHE A 36 6.19 6.11 -8.57
N SER A 37 7.22 6.92 -8.29
CA SER A 37 8.37 6.50 -7.48
C SER A 37 7.97 6.21 -6.02
N LEU A 38 7.04 6.97 -5.45
CA LEU A 38 6.46 6.70 -4.13
C LEU A 38 5.60 5.42 -4.12
N MET A 39 4.74 5.24 -5.12
CA MET A 39 3.91 4.03 -5.24
C MET A 39 4.78 2.78 -5.35
N LEU A 40 5.86 2.81 -6.14
CA LEU A 40 6.80 1.70 -6.25
C LEU A 40 7.63 1.48 -4.98
N ASN A 41 8.12 2.55 -4.34
CA ASN A 41 8.85 2.43 -3.08
C ASN A 41 7.98 1.88 -1.95
N LEU A 42 6.69 2.20 -1.93
CA LEU A 42 5.75 1.68 -0.94
C LEU A 42 5.19 0.29 -1.31
N ALA A 43 5.16 -0.05 -2.60
CA ALA A 43 4.72 -1.38 -3.05
C ALA A 43 5.63 -2.50 -2.52
N ILE A 44 6.95 -2.27 -2.46
CA ILE A 44 7.91 -3.25 -1.95
C ILE A 44 7.62 -3.65 -0.48
N PRO A 45 7.56 -2.71 0.49
CA PRO A 45 7.27 -3.07 1.88
C PRO A 45 5.87 -3.63 2.06
N ILE A 46 4.86 -3.15 1.33
CA ILE A 46 3.50 -3.73 1.37
C ILE A 46 3.50 -5.18 0.86
N ALA A 47 4.24 -5.47 -0.22
CA ALA A 47 4.37 -6.84 -0.72
C ALA A 47 5.07 -7.75 0.30
N LEU A 48 6.13 -7.27 0.96
CA LEU A 48 6.80 -8.04 2.02
C LEU A 48 5.87 -8.27 3.23
N ALA A 49 5.09 -7.27 3.63
CA ALA A 49 4.10 -7.40 4.71
C ALA A 49 3.02 -8.44 4.38
N THR A 50 2.49 -8.43 3.14
CA THR A 50 1.50 -9.43 2.72
C THR A 50 2.06 -10.85 2.65
N ILE A 51 3.32 -11.01 2.23
CA ILE A 51 4.02 -12.30 2.29
C ILE A 51 4.18 -12.76 3.74
N ALA A 52 4.65 -11.88 4.63
CA ALA A 52 4.74 -12.17 6.07
C ALA A 52 3.37 -12.59 6.63
N GLN A 53 2.30 -11.88 6.26
CA GLN A 53 0.95 -12.19 6.68
C GLN A 53 0.49 -13.59 6.21
N MET A 54 0.87 -14.04 5.02
CA MET A 54 0.58 -15.42 4.56
C MET A 54 1.22 -16.48 5.47
N PHE A 55 2.42 -16.24 6.01
CA PHE A 55 3.06 -17.13 6.97
C PHE A 55 2.36 -17.12 8.34
N VAL A 56 1.93 -15.95 8.80
CA VAL A 56 1.18 -15.81 10.07
C VAL A 56 -0.18 -16.51 9.99
N ILE A 57 -0.88 -16.38 8.85
CA ILE A 57 -2.14 -17.10 8.56
C ILE A 57 -1.93 -18.62 8.61
N ALA A 58 -0.83 -19.13 8.06
CA ALA A 58 -0.51 -20.56 8.10
C ALA A 58 -0.27 -21.07 9.53
N GLY A 59 0.17 -20.18 10.44
CA GLY A 59 0.29 -20.42 11.87
C GLY A 59 -1.01 -20.30 12.66
N ASN A 60 -2.16 -20.12 12.00
CA ASN A 60 -3.49 -19.90 12.59
C ASN A 60 -3.68 -18.52 13.28
N GLU A 61 -2.80 -17.57 13.00
CA GLU A 61 -2.90 -16.20 13.51
C GLU A 61 -3.34 -15.24 12.38
N LEU A 62 -4.30 -14.37 12.66
CA LEU A 62 -4.82 -13.39 11.69
C LEU A 62 -4.67 -11.97 12.23
N ASP A 63 -3.51 -11.37 12.00
CA ASP A 63 -3.27 -9.99 12.46
C ASP A 63 -3.64 -8.95 11.38
N LEU A 64 -4.90 -8.55 11.32
CA LEU A 64 -5.35 -7.53 10.37
C LEU A 64 -4.75 -6.12 10.64
N SER A 65 -4.17 -5.90 11.83
CA SER A 65 -3.62 -4.61 12.25
C SER A 65 -2.33 -4.26 11.50
N ILE A 66 -1.50 -5.23 11.16
CA ILE A 66 -0.21 -4.96 10.49
C ILE A 66 -0.41 -4.31 9.11
N GLY A 67 -1.47 -4.70 8.39
CA GLY A 67 -1.80 -4.12 7.08
C GLY A 67 -2.23 -2.65 7.17
N THR A 68 -3.05 -2.30 8.17
CA THR A 68 -3.49 -0.91 8.38
C THR A 68 -2.34 -0.05 8.90
N PHE A 69 -1.45 -0.59 9.74
CA PHE A 69 -0.27 0.10 10.24
C PHE A 69 0.75 0.41 9.14
N VAL A 70 1.10 -0.57 8.29
CA VAL A 70 2.02 -0.35 7.15
C VAL A 70 1.45 0.69 6.17
N GLY A 71 0.13 0.67 5.95
CA GLY A 71 -0.56 1.70 5.15
C GLY A 71 -0.45 3.11 5.78
N PHE A 72 -0.66 3.23 7.08
CA PHE A 72 -0.51 4.49 7.81
C PHE A 72 0.92 5.04 7.72
N VAL A 73 1.92 4.20 8.02
CA VAL A 73 3.35 4.57 7.92
C VAL A 73 3.68 5.03 6.50
N GLY A 74 3.14 4.37 5.48
CA GLY A 74 3.29 4.75 4.08
C GLY A 74 2.74 6.14 3.76
N CYS A 75 1.53 6.45 4.21
CA CYS A 75 0.91 7.76 4.04
C CYS A 75 1.68 8.87 4.78
N VAL A 76 2.09 8.62 6.04
CA VAL A 76 2.89 9.58 6.83
C VAL A 76 4.25 9.84 6.16
N THR A 77 4.89 8.78 5.66
CA THR A 77 6.18 8.89 4.95
C THR A 77 6.02 9.65 3.64
N ALA A 78 4.95 9.42 2.87
CA ALA A 78 4.74 10.07 1.58
C ALA A 78 4.40 11.56 1.70
N THR A 79 3.65 11.95 2.74
CA THR A 79 3.19 13.33 2.94
C THR A 79 4.10 14.11 3.88
N TRP A 80 4.23 13.65 5.12
CA TRP A 80 4.86 14.43 6.18
C TRP A 80 6.38 14.37 6.12
N LEU A 81 6.99 13.27 5.69
CA LEU A 81 8.45 13.22 5.55
C LEU A 81 8.96 14.13 4.41
N LYS A 82 8.12 14.36 3.39
CA LYS A 82 8.46 15.21 2.23
C LYS A 82 8.27 16.70 2.53
N ASP A 83 7.19 17.09 3.21
CA ASP A 83 6.87 18.49 3.47
C ASP A 83 7.41 19.00 4.83
N ALA A 84 7.45 18.15 5.86
CA ALA A 84 7.86 18.51 7.22
C ALA A 84 8.54 17.33 7.94
N PRO A 85 9.81 17.01 7.61
CA PRO A 85 10.46 15.76 8.02
C PRO A 85 10.51 15.55 9.54
N LEU A 86 10.64 16.63 10.31
CA LEU A 86 10.68 16.55 11.78
C LEU A 86 9.35 16.07 12.37
N VAL A 87 8.22 16.51 11.80
CA VAL A 87 6.88 16.11 12.27
C VAL A 87 6.57 14.70 11.81
N GLY A 88 6.99 14.31 10.60
CA GLY A 88 6.89 12.92 10.13
C GLY A 88 7.60 11.93 11.06
N VAL A 89 8.84 12.24 11.48
CA VAL A 89 9.59 11.39 12.42
C VAL A 89 8.93 11.34 13.80
N LEU A 90 8.40 12.46 14.31
CA LEU A 90 7.68 12.47 15.59
C LEU A 90 6.41 11.63 15.56
N ILE A 91 5.65 11.68 14.45
CA ILE A 91 4.45 10.84 14.27
C ILE A 91 4.86 9.36 14.25
N LEU A 92 5.91 9.01 13.48
CA LEU A 92 6.39 7.62 13.39
C LEU A 92 6.88 7.10 14.75
N LEU A 93 7.64 7.90 15.50
CA LEU A 93 8.09 7.56 16.85
C LEU A 93 6.92 7.41 17.83
N GLY A 94 5.94 8.31 17.77
CA GLY A 94 4.71 8.22 18.58
C GLY A 94 3.92 6.93 18.29
N SER A 95 3.88 6.50 17.03
CA SER A 95 3.21 5.25 16.65
C SER A 95 3.96 3.97 17.00
N ILE A 96 5.26 4.03 17.32
CA ILE A 96 6.05 2.90 17.83
C ILE A 96 5.97 2.83 19.37
N GLY A 97 5.79 3.98 20.03
CA GLY A 97 5.73 4.08 21.49
C GLY A 97 4.37 3.76 22.12
N VAL A 98 3.34 3.46 21.33
CA VAL A 98 1.99 3.06 21.75
C VAL A 98 1.77 1.59 21.44
#